data_AF-A0A177AQT5-F1
#
_entry.id   AF-A0A177AQT5-F1
#
_cell.length_a   1.000
_cell.length_b   1.000
_cell.length_c   1.000
_cell.angle_alpha   90.00
_cell.angle_beta   90.00
_cell.angle_gamma   90.00
#
_symmetry.space_group_name_H-M   'P 1'
#
loop_
_entity.id
_entity.type
_entity.pdbx_description
1 polymer ?
#
loop_
_entity_poly.entity_id
_entity_poly.type
_entity_poly.pdbx_seq_one_letter_code
_entity_poly.pdbx_strand_id
1 'polypeptide(L)'
;MKRKSIDIIIKKAIIEKCKNSKVSEVANEFGIARSYIYSILSNGAQINNCDASDSSKRIKSAKYPIIENMLNVFISKALSLNIPISSVIIK
;
A
#
# COMPACT_ATOMS: atom_id res chain seq x y z
N MET A 1 -0.87 -5.19 -25.16
CA MET A 1 -1.82 -4.74 -24.11
C MET A 1 -1.03 -4.13 -22.95
N LYS A 2 -1.16 -2.82 -22.70
CA LYS A 2 -0.39 -2.12 -21.67
C LYS A 2 -0.98 -2.45 -20.29
N ARG A 3 -0.18 -2.94 -19.34
CA ARG A 3 -0.67 -3.29 -17.99
C ARG A 3 -1.11 -2.01 -17.26
N LYS A 4 -2.37 -1.96 -16.82
CA LYS A 4 -2.91 -0.87 -15.99
C LYS A 4 -2.26 -0.97 -14.61
N SER A 5 -1.55 0.07 -14.20
CA SER A 5 -0.98 0.14 -12.86
C SER A 5 -2.04 0.66 -11.90
N ILE A 6 -2.28 -0.06 -10.81
CA ILE A 6 -3.39 0.17 -9.88
C ILE A 6 -2.82 0.42 -8.48
N ASP A 7 -3.37 1.45 -7.84
CA ASP A 7 -2.96 1.89 -6.51
C ASP A 7 -3.45 0.92 -5.43
N ILE A 8 -2.79 0.94 -4.27
CA ILE A 8 -3.13 0.07 -3.14
C ILE A 8 -4.58 0.29 -2.67
N ILE A 9 -5.08 1.52 -2.69
CA ILE A 9 -6.47 1.86 -2.32
C ILE A 9 -7.47 1.12 -3.22
N ILE A 10 -7.25 1.16 -4.54
CA ILE A 10 -8.12 0.47 -5.50
C ILE A 10 -8.00 -1.04 -5.33
N LYS A 11 -6.80 -1.57 -5.06
CA LYS A 11 -6.62 -3.00 -4.76
C LYS A 11 -7.39 -3.43 -3.50
N LYS A 12 -7.39 -2.62 -2.43
CA LYS A 12 -8.21 -2.86 -1.23
C LYS A 12 -9.71 -2.88 -1.58
N ALA A 13 -10.18 -1.92 -2.38
CA ALA A 13 -11.57 -1.88 -2.84
C ALA A 13 -11.96 -3.12 -3.68
N ILE A 14 -11.05 -3.62 -4.53
CA ILE A 14 -11.25 -4.85 -5.31
C ILE A 14 -11.37 -6.06 -4.37
N ILE A 15 -10.52 -6.15 -3.34
CA ILE A 15 -10.56 -7.25 -2.35
C ILE A 15 -11.90 -7.25 -1.62
N GLU A 16 -12.36 -6.10 -1.12
CA GLU A 16 -13.65 -6.00 -0.43
C GLU A 16 -14.84 -6.34 -1.36
N LYS A 17 -14.85 -5.85 -2.60
CA LYS A 17 -15.89 -6.21 -3.57
C LYS A 17 -15.89 -7.69 -3.94
N CYS A 18 -14.73 -8.32 -4.04
CA CYS A 18 -14.63 -9.76 -4.32
C CYS A 18 -15.19 -10.64 -3.18
N LYS A 19 -15.40 -10.12 -1.97
CA LYS A 19 -16.09 -10.86 -0.89
C LYS A 19 -17.59 -11.02 -1.16
N ASN A 20 -18.20 -10.02 -1.82
CA ASN A 20 -19.66 -9.93 -1.99
C ASN A 20 -20.13 -10.19 -3.43
N SER A 21 -19.22 -10.26 -4.41
CA SER A 21 -19.55 -10.34 -5.84
C SER A 21 -18.65 -11.34 -6.57
N LYS A 22 -19.08 -11.80 -7.76
CA LYS A 22 -18.30 -12.72 -8.57
C LYS A 22 -17.09 -12.00 -9.16
N VAL A 23 -15.94 -12.70 -9.23
CA VAL A 23 -14.69 -12.17 -9.83
C VAL A 23 -14.89 -11.66 -11.26
N SER A 24 -15.80 -12.26 -12.03
CA SER A 24 -16.14 -11.81 -13.39
C SER A 24 -16.78 -10.43 -13.44
N GLU A 25 -17.66 -10.12 -12.48
CA GLU A 25 -18.35 -8.83 -12.40
C GLU A 25 -17.36 -7.73 -12.00
N VAL A 26 -16.53 -8.03 -11.00
CA VAL A 26 -15.46 -7.12 -10.53
C VAL A 26 -14.42 -6.87 -11.63
N ALA A 27 -14.06 -7.89 -12.42
CA ALA A 27 -13.15 -7.74 -13.57
C ALA A 27 -13.69 -6.75 -14.61
N ASN A 28 -14.98 -6.86 -14.92
CA ASN A 28 -15.63 -5.98 -15.90
C ASN A 28 -15.74 -4.55 -15.36
N GLU A 29 -16.14 -4.39 -14.09
CA GLU A 29 -16.34 -3.08 -13.46
C GLU A 29 -15.05 -2.25 -13.40
N PHE A 30 -13.93 -2.87 -13.02
CA PHE A 30 -12.65 -2.18 -12.89
C PHE A 30 -11.84 -2.14 -14.22
N GLY A 31 -12.32 -2.87 -15.24
CA GLY A 31 -11.64 -3.02 -16.53
C GLY A 31 -10.30 -3.73 -16.40
N ILE A 32 -10.25 -4.83 -15.66
CA ILE A 32 -9.02 -5.58 -15.36
C ILE A 32 -9.19 -7.07 -15.66
N ALA A 33 -8.11 -7.73 -16.07
CA ALA A 33 -8.12 -9.18 -16.29
C ALA A 33 -8.38 -9.96 -15.00
N ARG A 34 -9.17 -11.03 -15.09
CA ARG A 34 -9.46 -11.93 -13.95
C ARG A 34 -8.19 -12.47 -13.30
N SER A 35 -7.18 -12.82 -14.10
CA SER A 35 -5.88 -13.29 -13.62
C SER A 35 -5.17 -12.29 -12.69
N TYR A 36 -5.34 -11.00 -12.95
CA TYR A 36 -4.76 -9.95 -12.11
C TYR A 36 -5.57 -9.77 -10.81
N ILE A 37 -6.89 -9.98 -10.82
CA ILE A 37 -7.68 -10.03 -9.60
C ILE A 37 -7.25 -11.20 -8.71
N TYR A 38 -7.03 -12.39 -9.27
CA TYR A 38 -6.48 -13.52 -8.51
C TYR A 38 -5.10 -13.19 -7.91
N SER A 39 -4.23 -12.50 -8.66
CA SER A 39 -2.95 -12.03 -8.13
C SER A 39 -3.12 -11.03 -6.98
N ILE A 40 -4.09 -10.11 -7.06
CA ILE A 40 -4.44 -9.19 -5.98
C ILE A 40 -4.92 -9.96 -4.74
N LEU A 41 -5.85 -10.90 -4.91
CA LEU A 41 -6.39 -11.71 -3.82
C LEU A 41 -5.32 -12.56 -3.13
N SER A 42 -4.40 -13.15 -3.91
CA SER A 42 -3.28 -13.92 -3.35
C SER A 42 -2.34 -13.08 -2.46
N ASN A 43 -2.22 -11.78 -2.77
CA ASN A 43 -1.45 -10.82 -1.98
C ASN A 43 -2.32 -10.02 -0.99
N GLY A 44 -3.57 -10.44 -0.74
CA GLY A 44 -4.55 -9.66 0.00
C GLY A 44 -4.12 -9.29 1.42
N ALA A 45 -3.48 -10.22 2.15
CA ALA A 45 -2.96 -9.95 3.50
C ALA A 45 -1.89 -8.85 3.50
N GLN A 46 -0.98 -8.86 2.52
CA GLN A 46 0.05 -7.83 2.37
C GLN A 46 -0.55 -6.48 1.96
N ILE A 47 -1.56 -6.49 1.10
CA ILE A 47 -2.26 -5.28 0.64
C ILE A 47 -3.02 -4.63 1.80
N ASN A 48 -3.70 -5.43 2.64
CA ASN A 48 -4.46 -4.94 3.78
C ASN A 48 -3.55 -4.37 4.88
N ASN A 49 -2.46 -5.07 5.21
CA ASN A 49 -1.46 -4.65 6.21
C ASN A 49 -0.55 -3.52 5.71
N CYS A 50 -0.65 -3.14 4.44
CA CYS A 50 0.05 -1.97 3.96
C CYS A 50 -0.68 -0.72 4.49
N ASP A 51 -0.03 0.00 5.40
CA ASP A 51 -0.39 1.34 5.85
C ASP A 51 -0.15 2.34 4.71
N ALA A 52 -0.86 2.16 3.61
CA ALA A 52 -0.83 3.06 2.48
C ALA A 52 -1.81 4.21 2.77
N SER A 53 -1.29 5.32 3.27
CA SER A 53 -1.94 6.64 3.25
C SER A 53 -1.99 7.24 1.85
N ASP A 54 -1.46 6.55 0.83
CA ASP A 54 -1.08 7.19 -0.42
C ASP A 54 -1.36 6.35 -1.67
N SER A 55 -1.43 7.07 -2.79
CA SER A 55 -1.48 6.70 -4.22
C SER A 55 -0.39 5.71 -4.69
N SER A 56 0.27 5.01 -3.78
CA SER A 56 1.33 4.07 -4.09
C SER A 56 0.79 2.84 -4.81
N LYS A 57 1.43 2.53 -5.93
CA LYS A 57 1.13 1.38 -6.80
C LYS A 57 1.83 0.09 -6.36
N ARG A 58 2.88 0.23 -5.53
CA ARG A 58 3.77 -0.86 -5.10
C ARG A 58 3.85 -0.92 -3.58
N ILE A 59 3.74 -2.13 -3.05
CA ILE A 59 4.16 -2.42 -1.68
C ILE A 59 5.68 -2.51 -1.74
N LYS A 60 6.37 -1.42 -1.42
CA LYS A 60 7.82 -1.41 -1.35
C LYS A 60 8.21 -1.86 0.06
N SER A 61 8.98 -2.94 0.16
CA SER A 61 9.60 -3.29 1.43
C SER A 61 10.66 -2.23 1.76
N ALA A 62 10.60 -1.70 2.97
CA ALA A 62 11.68 -0.94 3.58
C ALA A 62 12.97 -1.79 3.56
N LYS A 63 14.12 -1.16 3.32
CA LYS A 63 15.41 -1.90 3.37
C LYS A 63 15.73 -2.28 4.81
N TYR A 64 15.34 -1.42 5.76
CA TYR A 64 15.56 -1.61 7.19
C TYR A 64 14.28 -1.28 7.97
N PRO A 65 13.26 -2.15 7.95
CA PRO A 65 11.93 -1.84 8.49
C PRO A 65 11.95 -1.48 9.98
N ILE A 66 12.78 -2.15 10.79
CA ILE A 66 12.91 -1.87 12.22
C ILE A 66 13.52 -0.50 12.46
N ILE A 67 14.61 -0.18 11.74
CA ILE A 67 15.34 1.09 11.88
C ILE A 67 14.47 2.25 11.41
N GLU A 68 13.83 2.11 10.24
CA GLU A 68 12.90 3.11 9.71
C GLU A 68 11.74 3.36 10.68
N ASN A 69 11.19 2.32 11.30
CA ASN A 69 10.13 2.48 12.30
C ASN A 69 10.61 3.19 13.58
N MET A 70 11.78 2.80 14.11
CA MET A 70 12.38 3.49 15.27
C MET A 70 12.66 4.96 14.97
N LEU A 71 13.14 5.26 13.77
CA LEU A 71 13.39 6.62 13.31
C LEU A 71 12.09 7.41 13.20
N ASN A 72 11.02 6.83 12.65
CA ASN A 72 9.71 7.47 12.57
C ASN A 72 9.17 7.83 13.97
N VAL A 73 9.32 6.93 14.94
CA VAL A 73 8.92 7.18 16.34
C VAL A 73 9.74 8.33 16.93
N PHE A 74 11.07 8.33 16.72
CA PHE A 74 11.95 9.40 17.16
C PHE A 74 11.57 10.75 16.55
N ILE A 75 11.38 10.80 15.23
CA ILE A 75 10.99 12.00 14.49
C ILE A 75 9.66 12.54 14.99
N SER A 76 8.65 11.67 15.12
CA SER A 76 7.32 12.06 15.59
C SER A 76 7.38 12.69 16.99
N LYS A 77 8.21 12.12 17.87
CA LYS A 77 8.41 12.63 19.23
C LYS A 77 9.15 13.97 19.23
N ALA A 78 10.23 14.12 18.45
CA ALA A 78 10.95 15.38 18.34
C ALA A 78 10.07 16.51 17.76
N LEU A 79 9.27 16.20 16.74
CA LEU A 79 8.32 17.16 16.16
C LEU A 79 7.22 17.56 17.16
N SER A 80 6.72 16.63 17.99
CA SER A 80 5.75 16.96 19.06
C SER A 80 6.31 17.93 20.11
N LEU A 81 7.64 18.00 20.23
CA LEU A 81 8.36 18.92 21.12
C LEU A 81 8.82 20.20 20.39
N ASN A 82 8.38 20.42 19.14
CA ASN A 82 8.80 21.52 18.26
C ASN A 82 10.33 21.58 18.02
N ILE A 83 11.02 20.44 18.08
CA ILE A 83 12.45 20.36 17.77
C ILE A 83 12.62 20.18 16.26
N PRO A 84 13.23 21.15 15.54
CA PRO A 84 13.47 21.00 14.11
C PRO A 84 14.56 19.94 13.87
N ILE A 85 14.27 18.97 13.01
CA ILE A 85 15.21 17.90 12.66
C ILE A 85 15.87 18.24 11.33
N SER A 86 17.15 18.57 11.35
CA SER A 86 17.95 18.83 10.15
C SER A 86 18.27 17.53 9.41
N SER A 87 18.26 17.57 8.07
CA SER A 87 18.65 16.45 7.21
C SER A 87 20.09 15.98 7.42
N VAL A 88 20.95 16.81 8.03
CA VAL A 88 22.34 16.46 8.38
C VAL A 88 22.38 15.40 9.49
N ILE A 89 21.34 15.31 10.33
CA ILE A 89 21.26 14.35 11.45
C ILE A 89 20.81 12.95 10.96
N ILE A 90 20.17 12.85 9.79
CA ILE A 90 19.51 11.63 9.28
C ILE A 90 20.24 11.09 8.02
N LYS A 91 21.57 11.14 7.98
CA LYS A 91 22.34 10.73 6.80
C LYS A 91 22.79 9.27 6.84
#